data_AF-D3Z6U7-F1
#
_entry.id   AF-D3Z6U7-F1
#
_cell.length_a   1.000
_cell.length_b   1.000
_cell.length_c   1.000
_cell.angle_alpha   90.00
_cell.angle_beta   90.00
_cell.angle_gamma   90.00
#
_symmetry.space_group_name_H-M   'P 1'
#
loop_
_entity.id
_entity.type
_entity.pdbx_description
1 polymer ?
#
loop_
_entity_poly.entity_id
_entity_poly.type
_entity_poly.pdbx_seq_one_letter_code
_entity_poly.pdbx_strand_id
1 'polypeptide(L)'
;MQARCCLNQKGTILGLDLQNCSLKDPGPNFLQAYTAIIIDLQANPLKDDLANTFRGFTQLQTLILPQDVPCPGGSNAWDNVTSFKDKQICQGQRDLCNSTGSPEMCPENGSCASDGPGLLQCVCADGFHGYKCMRQGSFSLLMFFGILGSTTLAISILLWGTQRRKAKAS
;
A
#
# COMPACT_ATOMS: atom_id res chain seq x y z
N MET A 1 24.98 13.76 -8.63
CA MET A 1 23.58 14.14 -8.31
C MET A 1 23.55 14.70 -6.91
N GLN A 2 23.11 15.94 -6.73
CA GLN A 2 22.92 16.54 -5.42
C GLN A 2 21.42 16.81 -5.26
N ALA A 3 20.66 15.76 -4.98
CA ALA A 3 19.26 15.88 -4.57
C ALA A 3 19.21 16.64 -3.24
N ARG A 4 18.23 17.54 -3.10
CA ARG A 4 18.06 18.33 -1.87
C ARG A 4 16.90 17.75 -1.08
N CYS A 5 17.20 17.28 0.13
CA CYS A 5 16.22 16.71 1.05
C CYS A 5 16.09 17.60 2.29
N CYS A 6 14.86 17.90 2.68
CA CYS A 6 14.52 18.63 3.89
C CYS A 6 14.03 17.65 4.94
N LEU A 7 14.67 17.64 6.12
CA LEU A 7 14.32 16.75 7.23
C LEU A 7 13.72 17.54 8.39
N ASN A 8 12.84 16.91 9.16
CA ASN A 8 12.43 17.42 10.48
C ASN A 8 13.50 17.09 11.55
N GLN A 9 13.28 17.55 12.78
CA GLN A 9 14.18 17.28 13.93
C GLN A 9 14.37 15.78 14.25
N LYS A 10 13.45 14.92 13.81
CA LYS A 10 13.49 13.47 14.00
C LYS A 10 14.14 12.74 12.82
N GLY A 11 14.65 13.46 11.81
CA GLY A 11 15.25 12.89 10.61
C GLY A 11 14.23 12.38 9.58
N THR A 12 12.95 12.73 9.72
CA THR A 12 11.89 12.38 8.77
C THR A 12 11.89 13.33 7.58
N ILE A 13 11.69 12.82 6.37
CA ILE A 13 11.65 13.62 5.14
C ILE A 13 10.37 14.45 5.10
N LEU A 14 10.52 15.78 5.06
CA LEU A 14 9.44 16.75 4.88
C LEU A 14 9.34 17.23 3.44
N GLY A 15 10.48 17.32 2.75
CA GLY A 15 10.56 17.86 1.40
C GLY A 15 11.63 17.16 0.59
N LEU A 16 11.32 16.89 -0.69
CA LEU A 16 12.21 16.20 -1.60
C LEU A 16 12.27 16.93 -2.93
N ASP A 17 13.45 17.46 -3.27
CA ASP A 17 13.73 18.07 -4.56
C ASP A 17 14.64 17.16 -5.38
N LEU A 18 14.04 16.60 -6.43
CA LEU A 18 14.65 15.72 -7.42
C LEU A 18 14.46 16.29 -8.83
N GLN A 19 14.28 17.61 -8.96
CA GLN A 19 14.10 18.22 -10.27
C GLN A 19 15.34 18.04 -11.16
N ASN A 20 15.13 17.96 -12.48
CA ASN A 20 16.19 17.91 -13.49
C ASN A 20 17.31 16.89 -13.20
N CYS A 21 16.90 15.73 -12.71
CA CYS A 21 17.78 14.61 -12.39
C CYS A 21 17.83 13.59 -13.54
N SER A 22 17.23 13.89 -14.70
CA SER A 22 17.09 12.94 -15.82
C SER A 22 16.42 11.62 -15.41
N LEU A 23 15.55 11.65 -14.39
CA LEU A 23 14.84 10.49 -13.87
C LEU A 23 13.75 10.07 -14.86
N LYS A 24 13.70 8.76 -15.17
CA LYS A 24 12.58 8.16 -15.92
C LYS A 24 11.50 7.59 -14.99
N ASP A 25 11.90 7.27 -13.76
CA ASP A 25 11.06 6.81 -12.66
C ASP A 25 11.72 7.25 -11.33
N PRO A 26 10.97 7.52 -10.25
CA PRO A 26 11.54 7.90 -8.95
C PRO A 26 12.37 6.81 -8.26
N GLY A 27 12.22 5.55 -8.66
CA GLY A 27 13.02 4.42 -8.20
C GLY A 27 12.46 3.69 -6.96
N PRO A 28 13.02 2.52 -6.62
CA PRO A 28 12.46 1.62 -5.60
C PRO A 28 12.52 2.18 -4.16
N ASN A 29 13.42 3.12 -3.91
CA ASN A 29 13.59 3.74 -2.59
C ASN A 29 12.72 4.99 -2.38
N PHE A 30 11.94 5.39 -3.40
CA PHE A 30 11.13 6.60 -3.32
C PHE A 30 10.11 6.58 -2.17
N LEU A 31 9.55 5.40 -1.88
CA LEU A 31 8.60 5.19 -0.76
C LEU A 31 9.18 5.57 0.62
N GLN A 32 10.50 5.68 0.78
CA GLN A 32 11.09 6.16 2.03
C GLN A 32 10.70 7.61 2.36
N ALA A 33 10.27 8.37 1.35
CA ALA A 33 9.80 9.74 1.48
C ALA A 33 8.28 9.86 1.67
N TYR A 34 7.55 8.79 2.03
CA TYR A 34 6.07 8.79 2.16
C TYR A 34 5.50 9.87 3.11
N THR A 35 6.33 10.41 4.01
CA THR A 35 5.99 11.51 4.93
C THR A 35 6.18 12.90 4.34
N ALA A 36 6.73 12.99 3.12
CA ALA A 36 7.01 14.27 2.48
C ALA A 36 5.72 15.03 2.22
N ILE A 37 5.77 16.32 2.52
CA ILE A 37 4.67 17.27 2.33
C ILE A 37 4.85 18.00 0.99
N ILE A 38 6.10 18.16 0.55
CA ILE A 38 6.44 18.77 -0.74
C ILE A 38 7.40 17.89 -1.54
N ILE A 39 7.10 17.68 -2.82
CA ILE A 39 7.97 16.94 -3.74
C ILE A 39 8.07 17.70 -5.06
N ASP A 40 9.30 17.91 -5.53
CA ASP A 40 9.58 18.49 -6.84
C ASP A 40 10.26 17.45 -7.75
N LEU A 41 9.55 17.05 -8.81
CA LEU A 41 10.01 16.15 -9.86
C LEU A 41 10.09 16.85 -11.23
N GLN A 42 9.97 18.18 -11.29
CA GLN A 42 9.92 18.90 -12.56
C GLN A 42 11.19 18.69 -13.40
N ALA A 43 11.10 18.96 -14.71
CA ALA A 43 12.21 18.83 -15.65
C ALA A 43 12.87 17.43 -15.70
N ASN A 44 12.15 16.37 -15.30
CA ASN A 44 12.55 14.99 -15.52
C ASN A 44 11.78 14.37 -16.70
N PRO A 45 12.40 13.46 -17.47
CA PRO A 45 11.73 12.71 -18.54
C PRO A 45 10.87 11.56 -18.00
N LEU A 46 10.03 11.85 -16.99
CA LEU A 46 9.07 10.91 -16.45
C LEU A 46 8.01 10.62 -17.52
N LYS A 47 7.70 9.35 -17.71
CA LYS A 47 6.66 8.88 -18.62
C LYS A 47 5.79 7.94 -17.78
N ASP A 48 4.48 7.97 -18.02
CA ASP A 48 3.45 7.15 -17.37
C ASP A 48 2.67 7.81 -16.23
N ASP A 49 1.54 7.17 -15.89
CA ASP A 49 0.71 7.48 -14.73
C ASP A 49 1.44 7.06 -13.45
N LEU A 50 1.73 8.05 -12.60
CA LEU A 50 2.44 7.86 -11.34
C LEU A 50 1.51 7.54 -10.16
N ALA A 51 0.22 7.29 -10.39
CA ALA A 51 -0.77 7.03 -9.32
C ALA A 51 -0.26 6.03 -8.26
N ASN A 52 0.23 4.86 -8.69
CA ASN A 52 0.72 3.84 -7.75
C ASN A 52 2.08 4.19 -7.11
N THR A 53 2.89 5.03 -7.74
CA THR A 53 4.19 5.46 -7.21
C THR A 53 4.03 6.28 -5.93
N PHE A 54 2.91 6.99 -5.79
CA PHE A 54 2.57 7.78 -4.61
C PHE A 54 1.65 7.05 -3.62
N ARG A 55 1.52 5.71 -3.72
CA ARG A 55 0.84 4.93 -2.69
C ARG A 55 1.50 5.16 -1.32
N GLY A 56 0.68 5.40 -0.30
CA GLY A 56 1.11 5.69 1.07
C GLY A 56 1.53 7.15 1.33
N PHE A 57 1.64 8.00 0.30
CA PHE A 57 1.89 9.43 0.48
C PHE A 57 0.58 10.15 0.81
N THR A 58 0.21 10.15 2.09
CA THR A 58 -1.09 10.68 2.56
C THR A 58 -1.03 12.13 3.04
N GLN A 59 0.14 12.78 2.97
CA GLN A 59 0.40 14.11 3.53
C GLN A 59 0.87 15.13 2.50
N LEU A 60 0.75 14.84 1.19
CA LEU A 60 1.25 15.73 0.15
C LEU A 60 0.43 17.02 0.08
N GLN A 61 1.07 18.14 0.36
CA GLN A 61 0.47 19.45 0.17
C GLN A 61 0.84 20.05 -1.19
N THR A 62 2.01 19.72 -1.73
CA THR A 62 2.48 20.24 -3.02
C THR A 62 3.31 19.19 -3.75
N LEU A 63 2.87 18.85 -4.95
CA LEU A 63 3.58 17.98 -5.87
C LEU A 63 3.80 18.72 -7.19
N ILE A 64 5.06 18.86 -7.61
CA ILE A 64 5.45 19.52 -8.85
C ILE A 64 5.95 18.45 -9.81
N LEU A 65 5.34 18.38 -10.98
CA LEU A 65 5.58 17.36 -12.01
C LEU A 65 5.97 18.03 -13.34
N PRO A 66 6.62 17.29 -14.25
CA PRO A 66 6.74 17.70 -15.64
C PRO A 66 5.35 17.97 -16.28
N GLN A 67 5.28 18.87 -17.26
CA GLN A 67 4.01 19.28 -17.89
C GLN A 67 3.15 18.10 -18.39
N ASP A 68 3.77 17.11 -19.02
CA ASP A 68 3.06 16.00 -19.67
C ASP A 68 2.66 14.89 -18.69
N VAL A 69 2.96 15.06 -17.40
CA VAL A 69 2.66 14.08 -16.35
C VAL A 69 1.45 14.57 -15.55
N PRO A 70 0.31 13.85 -15.59
CA PRO A 70 -0.87 14.23 -14.83
C PRO A 70 -0.63 14.08 -13.32
N CYS A 71 -1.37 14.86 -12.54
CA CYS A 71 -1.42 14.66 -11.09
C CYS A 71 -1.90 13.24 -10.76
N PRO A 72 -1.21 12.49 -9.89
CA PRO A 72 -1.64 11.19 -9.37
C PRO A 72 -3.08 11.26 -8.85
N GLY A 73 -3.93 10.31 -9.26
CA GLY A 73 -5.36 10.30 -8.91
C GLY A 73 -6.24 11.30 -9.66
N GLY A 74 -5.66 12.06 -10.61
CA GLY A 74 -6.37 13.06 -11.40
C GLY A 74 -6.79 14.29 -10.60
N SER A 75 -7.58 15.18 -11.21
CA SER A 75 -8.01 16.44 -10.58
C SER A 75 -8.88 16.26 -9.34
N ASN A 76 -9.55 15.12 -9.19
CA ASN A 76 -10.43 14.85 -8.04
C ASN A 76 -9.65 14.55 -6.76
N ALA A 77 -8.38 14.15 -6.88
CA ALA A 77 -7.51 13.84 -5.75
C ALA A 77 -6.86 15.08 -5.11
N TRP A 78 -7.06 16.28 -5.68
CA TRP A 78 -6.39 17.51 -5.27
C TRP A 78 -7.39 18.66 -5.16
N ASP A 79 -7.10 19.62 -4.30
CA ASP A 79 -7.87 20.86 -4.18
C ASP A 79 -7.67 21.78 -5.38
N ASN A 80 -6.44 21.86 -5.85
CA ASN A 80 -6.09 22.66 -7.01
C ASN A 80 -5.04 21.96 -7.87
N VAL A 81 -5.26 21.99 -9.19
CA VAL A 81 -4.28 21.55 -10.19
C VAL A 81 -4.03 22.72 -11.13
N THR A 82 -2.79 23.18 -11.17
CA THR A 82 -2.37 24.29 -12.03
C THR A 82 -1.33 23.81 -13.04
N SER A 83 -1.66 23.95 -14.32
CA SER A 83 -0.75 23.58 -15.41
C SER A 83 -0.05 24.82 -15.97
N PHE A 84 1.27 24.74 -16.07
CA PHE A 84 2.14 25.72 -16.71
C PHE A 84 2.74 25.14 -17.99
N LYS A 85 3.55 25.93 -18.71
CA LYS A 85 4.18 25.50 -19.97
C LYS A 85 5.26 24.43 -19.76
N ASP A 86 5.85 24.35 -18.59
CA ASP A 86 7.01 23.51 -18.28
C ASP A 86 6.74 22.49 -17.17
N LYS A 87 5.64 22.68 -16.43
CA LYS A 87 5.32 21.90 -15.23
C LYS A 87 3.83 21.85 -14.94
N GLN A 88 3.47 20.92 -14.07
CA GLN A 88 2.16 20.81 -13.47
C GLN A 88 2.31 20.83 -11.95
N ILE A 89 1.46 21.59 -11.26
CA ILE A 89 1.46 21.70 -9.80
C ILE A 89 0.14 21.14 -9.26
N CYS A 90 0.22 20.14 -8.39
CA CYS A 90 -0.88 19.54 -7.67
C CYS A 90 -0.82 20.00 -6.21
N GLN A 91 -1.90 20.60 -5.70
CA GLN A 91 -1.92 21.21 -4.37
C GLN A 91 -3.11 20.74 -3.55
N GLY A 92 -2.87 20.52 -2.26
CA GLY A 92 -3.88 20.09 -1.30
C GLY A 92 -4.44 18.71 -1.63
N GLN A 93 -3.72 17.66 -1.27
CA GLN A 93 -4.22 16.29 -1.44
C GLN A 93 -5.54 16.13 -0.66
N ARG A 94 -6.57 15.61 -1.34
CA ARG A 94 -7.86 15.31 -0.74
C ARG A 94 -7.89 13.92 -0.13
N ASP A 95 -8.59 13.81 0.98
CA ASP A 95 -8.94 12.53 1.56
C ASP A 95 -10.24 12.00 0.92
N LEU A 96 -10.13 10.89 0.18
CA LEU A 96 -11.29 10.25 -0.45
C LEU A 96 -12.28 9.70 0.57
N CYS A 97 -11.82 9.33 1.77
CA CYS A 97 -12.71 8.84 2.82
C CYS A 97 -13.66 9.94 3.32
N ASN A 98 -13.29 11.21 3.20
CA ASN A 98 -14.13 12.35 3.58
C ASN A 98 -15.05 12.83 2.44
N SER A 99 -14.77 12.42 1.20
CA SER A 99 -15.37 13.00 -0.01
C SER A 99 -16.69 12.35 -0.44
N THR A 100 -17.07 11.25 0.20
CA THR A 100 -18.23 10.43 -0.17
C THR A 100 -19.08 10.18 1.06
N GLY A 101 -20.28 10.76 1.10
CA GLY A 101 -21.32 10.41 2.06
C GLY A 101 -21.91 9.00 1.85
N SER A 102 -21.14 8.07 1.27
CA SER A 102 -21.56 6.70 1.02
C SER A 102 -21.04 5.79 2.14
N PRO A 103 -21.92 5.23 2.97
CA PRO A 103 -21.55 4.36 4.09
C PRO A 103 -20.96 2.99 3.65
N GLU A 104 -20.88 2.67 2.35
CA GLU A 104 -20.49 1.35 1.84
C GLU A 104 -19.11 1.31 1.12
N MET A 105 -18.14 2.16 1.49
CA MET A 105 -16.79 2.07 0.91
C MET A 105 -15.98 0.87 1.44
N CYS A 106 -16.21 0.49 2.69
CA CYS A 106 -15.49 -0.58 3.36
C CYS A 106 -16.47 -1.63 3.91
N PRO A 107 -16.01 -2.89 4.08
CA PRO A 107 -16.81 -3.93 4.72
C PRO A 107 -17.15 -3.56 6.17
N GLU A 108 -18.12 -4.24 6.77
CA GLU A 108 -18.67 -3.95 8.12
C GLU A 108 -17.61 -3.75 9.22
N ASN A 109 -16.56 -4.58 9.22
CA ASN A 109 -15.44 -4.49 10.18
C ASN A 109 -14.21 -3.76 9.61
N GLY A 110 -14.39 -2.96 8.56
CA GLY A 110 -13.35 -2.19 7.90
C GLY A 110 -13.61 -0.70 8.01
N SER A 111 -12.57 0.07 8.29
CA SER A 111 -12.59 1.53 8.26
C SER A 111 -11.83 2.05 7.04
N CYS A 112 -12.37 3.08 6.39
CA CYS A 112 -11.70 3.74 5.28
C CYS A 112 -10.48 4.51 5.79
N ALA A 113 -9.35 4.37 5.11
CA ALA A 113 -8.16 5.18 5.30
C ALA A 113 -7.61 5.63 3.94
N SER A 114 -7.06 6.84 3.88
CA SER A 114 -6.34 7.30 2.68
C SER A 114 -5.10 6.43 2.43
N ASP A 115 -4.80 6.16 1.16
CA ASP A 115 -3.62 5.39 0.72
C ASP A 115 -2.80 6.14 -0.34
N GLY A 116 -2.93 7.47 -0.40
CA GLY A 116 -2.26 8.32 -1.40
C GLY A 116 -3.23 9.13 -2.27
N PRO A 117 -2.72 9.93 -3.22
CA PRO A 117 -3.58 10.76 -4.05
C PRO A 117 -4.48 9.90 -4.95
N GLY A 118 -5.80 10.03 -4.77
CA GLY A 118 -6.77 9.21 -5.51
C GLY A 118 -6.90 7.77 -5.02
N LEU A 119 -6.22 7.40 -3.93
CA LEU A 119 -6.18 6.04 -3.41
C LEU A 119 -6.77 5.98 -1.99
N LEU A 120 -7.51 4.90 -1.74
CA LEU A 120 -8.03 4.54 -0.43
C LEU A 120 -7.75 3.07 -0.15
N GLN A 121 -7.75 2.73 1.13
CA GLN A 121 -7.67 1.36 1.61
C GLN A 121 -8.67 1.14 2.74
N CYS A 122 -9.10 -0.12 2.91
CA CYS A 122 -9.92 -0.51 4.05
C CYS A 122 -9.04 -1.22 5.07
N VAL A 123 -8.88 -0.62 6.24
CA VAL A 123 -8.13 -1.17 7.37
C VAL A 123 -9.11 -1.89 8.28
N CYS A 124 -8.82 -3.15 8.63
CA CYS A 124 -9.69 -3.91 9.52
C CYS A 124 -9.63 -3.35 10.95
N ALA A 125 -10.79 -3.34 11.61
CA ALA A 125 -10.89 -3.03 13.03
C ALA A 125 -10.07 -4.02 13.88
N ASP A 126 -9.70 -3.59 15.08
CA ASP A 126 -8.87 -4.39 15.98
C ASP A 126 -9.45 -5.80 16.20
N GLY A 127 -8.59 -6.81 16.04
CA GLY A 127 -8.97 -8.22 16.16
C GLY A 127 -9.62 -8.83 14.92
N PHE A 128 -9.94 -8.04 13.90
CA PHE A 128 -10.42 -8.52 12.60
C PHE A 128 -9.30 -8.54 11.55
N HIS A 129 -9.33 -9.53 10.66
CA HIS A 129 -8.34 -9.69 9.61
C HIS A 129 -8.90 -10.53 8.44
N GLY A 130 -8.05 -10.73 7.43
CA GLY A 130 -8.36 -11.53 6.25
C GLY A 130 -9.22 -10.78 5.22
N TYR A 131 -9.69 -11.52 4.22
CA TYR A 131 -10.50 -10.96 3.15
C TYR A 131 -11.77 -10.30 3.71
N LYS A 132 -11.97 -9.02 3.38
CA LYS A 132 -13.10 -8.19 3.86
C LYS A 132 -13.25 -8.12 5.39
N CYS A 133 -12.18 -8.32 6.15
CA CYS A 133 -12.22 -8.23 7.62
C CYS A 133 -13.23 -9.21 8.27
N MET A 134 -13.42 -10.39 7.66
CA MET A 134 -14.42 -11.38 8.11
C MET A 134 -13.91 -12.36 9.16
N ARG A 135 -12.59 -12.42 9.40
CA ARG A 135 -12.01 -13.33 10.40
C ARG A 135 -11.72 -12.58 11.68
N GLN A 136 -12.10 -13.15 12.81
CA GLN A 136 -11.84 -12.60 14.13
C GLN A 136 -10.88 -13.49 14.92
N GLY A 137 -10.00 -12.88 15.70
CA GLY A 137 -9.04 -13.58 16.55
C GLY A 137 -7.82 -14.09 15.79
N SER A 138 -7.07 -15.03 16.38
CA SER A 138 -5.88 -15.62 15.76
C SER A 138 -6.13 -17.04 15.28
N PHE A 139 -5.52 -17.42 14.16
CA PHE A 139 -5.54 -18.82 13.73
C PHE A 139 -4.78 -19.71 14.75
N SER A 140 -5.47 -20.66 15.38
CA SER A 140 -4.87 -21.55 16.38
C SER A 140 -4.01 -22.61 15.71
N LEU A 141 -2.71 -22.33 15.59
CA LEU A 141 -1.71 -23.25 15.03
C LEU A 141 -1.68 -24.57 15.82
N LEU A 142 -1.83 -24.53 17.14
CA LEU A 142 -1.85 -25.71 17.99
C LEU A 142 -3.02 -26.64 17.66
N MET A 143 -4.23 -26.10 17.47
CA MET A 143 -5.37 -26.91 17.05
C MET A 143 -5.15 -27.48 15.66
N PHE A 144 -4.68 -26.67 14.71
CA PHE A 144 -4.46 -27.11 13.33
C PHE A 144 -3.44 -28.25 13.26
N PHE A 145 -2.24 -28.05 13.82
CA PHE A 145 -1.20 -29.08 13.82
C PHE A 145 -1.55 -30.27 14.72
N GLY A 146 -2.29 -30.05 15.81
CA GLY A 146 -2.80 -31.14 16.66
C GLY A 146 -3.74 -32.08 15.89
N ILE A 147 -4.71 -31.53 15.16
CA ILE A 147 -5.63 -32.31 14.32
C ILE A 147 -4.89 -32.99 13.17
N LEU A 148 -4.05 -32.24 12.45
CA LEU A 148 -3.31 -32.79 11.31
C LEU A 148 -2.32 -33.89 11.74
N GLY A 149 -1.59 -33.67 12.84
CA GLY A 149 -0.63 -34.64 13.37
C GLY A 149 -1.31 -35.91 13.90
N SER A 150 -2.39 -35.77 14.67
CA SER A 150 -3.12 -36.92 15.23
C SER A 150 -3.78 -37.77 14.14
N THR A 151 -4.42 -37.15 13.16
CA THR A 151 -5.02 -37.87 12.02
C THR A 151 -3.96 -38.59 11.19
N THR A 152 -2.83 -37.94 10.91
CA THR A 152 -1.69 -38.54 10.20
C THR A 152 -1.15 -39.75 10.96
N LEU A 153 -0.88 -39.60 12.26
CA LEU A 153 -0.37 -40.69 13.10
C LEU A 153 -1.35 -41.87 13.12
N ALA A 154 -2.65 -41.61 13.29
CA ALA A 154 -3.67 -42.65 13.30
C ALA A 154 -3.71 -43.41 11.97
N ILE A 155 -3.68 -42.70 10.83
CA ILE A 155 -3.64 -43.31 9.50
C ILE A 155 -2.36 -44.12 9.31
N SER A 156 -1.19 -43.60 9.69
CA SER A 156 0.08 -44.32 9.63
C SER A 156 0.05 -45.63 10.45
N ILE A 157 -0.51 -45.60 11.66
CA ILE A 157 -0.66 -46.80 12.50
C ILE A 157 -1.61 -47.81 11.86
N LEU A 158 -2.75 -47.36 11.31
CA LEU A 158 -3.71 -48.23 10.63
C LEU A 158 -3.11 -48.89 9.39
N LEU A 159 -2.41 -48.11 8.55
CA LEU A 159 -1.73 -48.61 7.37
C LEU A 159 -0.62 -49.59 7.75
N TRP A 160 0.18 -49.27 8.77
CA TRP A 160 1.22 -50.18 9.27
C TRP A 160 0.62 -51.49 9.77
N GLY A 161 -0.45 -51.44 10.58
CA GLY A 161 -1.10 -52.62 11.13
C GLY A 161 -1.72 -53.50 10.05
N THR A 162 -2.39 -52.91 9.06
CA THR A 162 -3.03 -53.65 7.97
C THR A 162 -2.01 -54.22 6.98
N GLN A 163 -0.99 -53.45 6.58
CA GLN A 163 0.04 -53.94 5.66
C GLN A 163 0.95 -54.99 6.31
N ARG A 164 1.34 -54.82 7.58
CA ARG A 164 2.16 -55.80 8.30
C ARG A 164 1.40 -57.11 8.58
N ARG A 165 0.07 -57.05 8.74
CA ARG A 165 -0.77 -58.26 8.83
C ARG A 165 -0.89 -58.97 7.48
N LYS A 166 -0.99 -58.23 6.35
CA LYS A 166 -0.96 -58.85 5.02
C LYS A 166 0.38 -59.56 4.73
N ALA A 167 1.50 -58.98 5.12
CA ALA A 167 2.82 -59.60 4.91
C ALA A 167 3.07 -60.87 5.75
N LYS A 168 2.31 -61.10 6.83
CA LYS A 168 2.40 -62.30 7.68
C LYS A 168 1.41 -63.41 7.31
N ALA A 169 0.48 -63.15 6.39
CA ALA A 169 -0.58 -64.07 5.99
C ALA A 169 -0.35 -64.66 4.57
N SER A 170 0.82 -64.44 3.98
CA SER A 170 1.33 -65.04 2.75
C SER A 170 2.61 -65.82 3.05
#